data_AF-A0AAD1C4Q3-F1
#
_entry.id   AF-A0AAD1C4Q3-F1
#
_cell.length_a   1.000
_cell.length_b   1.000
_cell.length_c   1.000
_cell.angle_alpha   90.00
_cell.angle_beta   90.00
_cell.angle_gamma   90.00
#
_symmetry.space_group_name_H-M   'P 1'
#
loop_
_entity.id
_entity.type
_entity.pdbx_description
1 polymer ?
#
loop_
_entity_poly.entity_id
_entity_poly.type
_entity_poly.pdbx_seq_one_letter_code
_entity_poly.pdbx_strand_id
1 'polypeptide(L)'
;MGPGFSGLDFDQPLELRCTKQKALTTTELTGTLPGTPRPDDAPWALAYVGGDWHRTPVVVEPDRTFTITPVPGALQYQVCWLPVFTVFCEPPPEAQDSSTGMHDWTITAEEI
;
A
#
# COMPACT_ATOMS: atom_id res chain seq x y z
N MET A 1 -16.20 21.36 -3.15
CA MET A 1 -15.78 20.05 -3.68
C MET A 1 -14.60 20.29 -4.61
N GLY A 2 -13.56 19.46 -4.53
CA GLY A 2 -12.46 19.50 -5.49
C GLY A 2 -12.91 18.98 -6.87
N PRO A 3 -12.06 19.04 -7.89
CA PRO A 3 -12.44 18.68 -9.27
C PRO A 3 -12.67 17.16 -9.48
N GLY A 4 -12.40 16.29 -8.50
CA GLY A 4 -12.57 14.84 -8.67
C GLY A 4 -11.70 14.31 -9.82
N PHE A 5 -12.21 13.38 -10.62
CA PHE A 5 -11.50 12.85 -11.78
C PHE A 5 -11.23 13.91 -12.86
N SER A 6 -12.08 14.94 -12.99
CA SER A 6 -11.88 16.01 -13.97
C SER A 6 -10.62 16.87 -13.74
N GLY A 7 -9.99 16.74 -12.57
CA GLY A 7 -8.73 17.42 -12.26
C GLY A 7 -7.47 16.60 -12.55
N LEU A 8 -7.61 15.36 -13.03
CA LEU A 8 -6.50 14.47 -13.34
C LEU A 8 -6.18 14.52 -14.84
N ASP A 9 -4.89 14.42 -15.16
CA ASP A 9 -4.39 14.24 -16.51
C ASP A 9 -4.18 12.73 -16.78
N PHE A 10 -5.13 12.11 -17.46
CA PHE A 10 -5.11 10.67 -17.76
C PHE A 10 -4.20 10.30 -18.95
N ASP A 11 -3.63 11.28 -19.66
CA ASP A 11 -2.62 11.04 -20.71
C ASP A 11 -1.21 10.82 -20.12
N GLN A 12 -1.07 10.97 -18.79
CA GLN A 12 0.18 10.75 -18.05
C GLN A 12 0.04 9.59 -17.05
N PRO A 13 1.16 8.97 -16.65
CA PRO A 13 1.16 8.03 -15.53
C PRO A 13 0.59 8.68 -14.27
N LEU A 14 -0.35 7.99 -13.63
CA LEU A 14 -0.98 8.41 -12.39
C LEU A 14 -0.48 7.56 -11.21
N GLU A 15 -0.54 8.15 -10.01
CA GLU A 15 -0.20 7.44 -8.78
C GLU A 15 -1.46 6.84 -8.14
N LEU A 16 -1.52 5.51 -8.06
CA LEU A 16 -2.56 4.78 -7.35
C LEU A 16 -2.08 4.43 -5.93
N ARG A 17 -2.57 5.17 -4.94
CA ARG A 17 -2.32 4.89 -3.51
C ARG A 17 -3.38 3.95 -2.96
N CYS A 18 -2.99 2.73 -2.61
CA CYS A 18 -3.92 1.77 -2.03
C CYS A 18 -4.12 2.00 -0.52
N THR A 19 -5.28 1.58 -0.03
CA THR A 19 -5.61 1.52 1.41
C THR A 19 -5.53 0.10 1.96
N LYS A 20 -5.54 -0.92 1.09
CA LYS A 20 -5.33 -2.31 1.47
C LYS A 20 -3.83 -2.59 1.57
N GLN A 21 -3.40 -3.08 2.73
CA GLN A 21 -2.00 -3.43 2.97
C GLN A 21 -1.55 -4.63 2.13
N LYS A 22 -0.26 -4.63 1.77
CA LYS A 22 0.51 -5.83 1.44
C LYS A 22 1.37 -6.22 2.64
N ALA A 23 1.80 -7.47 2.65
CA ALA A 23 2.66 -7.99 3.70
C ALA A 23 3.67 -9.00 3.14
N LEU A 24 4.88 -8.96 3.68
CA LEU A 24 5.97 -9.90 3.42
C LEU A 24 6.30 -10.61 4.74
N THR A 25 6.10 -11.92 4.78
CA THR A 25 6.50 -12.76 5.91
C THR A 25 7.90 -13.31 5.68
N THR A 26 8.77 -13.24 6.69
CA THR A 26 10.18 -13.62 6.61
C THR A 26 10.74 -14.04 7.97
N THR A 27 11.78 -14.86 7.98
CA THR A 27 12.61 -15.12 9.18
C THR A 27 13.84 -14.20 9.24
N GLU A 28 14.18 -13.57 8.13
CA GLU A 28 15.31 -12.64 8.04
C GLU A 28 14.97 -11.28 8.66
N LEU A 29 15.95 -10.67 9.34
CA LEU A 29 15.81 -9.33 9.92
C LEU A 29 16.02 -8.21 8.91
N THR A 30 16.55 -8.53 7.73
CA THR A 30 16.82 -7.59 6.65
C THR A 30 16.35 -8.14 5.32
N GLY A 31 15.94 -7.27 4.41
CA GLY A 31 15.54 -7.64 3.06
C GLY A 31 15.03 -6.44 2.29
N THR A 32 14.33 -6.67 1.19
CA THR A 32 13.77 -5.60 0.35
C THR A 32 12.27 -5.81 0.16
N LEU A 33 11.46 -4.75 0.25
CA LEU A 33 10.02 -4.84 0.02
C LEU A 33 9.69 -5.10 -1.47
N PRO A 34 8.81 -6.06 -1.78
CA PRO A 34 8.32 -6.31 -3.14
C PRO A 34 7.20 -5.31 -3.50
N GLY A 35 7.57 -4.04 -3.60
CA GLY A 35 6.70 -2.94 -4.00
C GLY A 35 7.04 -1.63 -3.29
N THR A 36 6.52 -0.52 -3.81
CA THR A 36 6.76 0.82 -3.27
C THR A 36 5.76 1.12 -2.15
N PRO A 37 6.21 1.46 -0.94
CA PRO A 37 5.32 1.90 0.13
C PRO A 37 4.82 3.32 -0.11
N ARG A 38 3.67 3.64 0.49
CA ARG A 38 3.14 5.00 0.52
C ARG A 38 4.11 5.98 1.20
N PRO A 39 4.36 7.16 0.62
CA PRO A 39 5.22 8.17 1.25
C PRO A 39 4.55 8.85 2.46
N ASP A 40 3.22 8.77 2.54
CA ASP A 40 2.40 9.36 3.60
C ASP A 40 1.98 8.36 4.69
N ASP A 41 2.35 7.08 4.56
CA ASP A 41 2.06 6.03 5.55
C ASP A 41 3.26 5.08 5.66
N ALA A 42 4.01 5.19 6.76
CA ALA A 42 5.25 4.46 6.95
C ALA A 42 4.99 2.95 7.09
N PRO A 43 5.82 2.09 6.47
CA PRO A 43 5.76 0.64 6.70
C PRO A 43 5.92 0.28 8.17
N TRP A 44 5.48 -0.93 8.52
CA TRP A 44 5.62 -1.44 9.87
C TRP A 44 5.95 -2.91 9.91
N ALA A 45 6.45 -3.38 11.06
CA ALA A 45 6.74 -4.78 11.27
C ALA A 45 5.99 -5.36 12.47
N LEU A 46 5.71 -6.66 12.35
CA LEU A 46 5.19 -7.51 13.40
C LEU A 46 6.18 -8.66 13.62
N ALA A 47 6.37 -9.05 14.87
CA ALA A 47 7.11 -10.24 15.28
C ALA A 47 6.12 -11.27 15.83
N TYR A 48 6.24 -12.52 15.40
CA TYR A 48 5.40 -13.62 15.88
C TYR A 48 6.05 -14.30 17.07
N VAL A 49 5.51 -14.08 18.27
CA VAL A 49 6.05 -14.57 19.54
C VAL A 49 4.95 -15.30 20.29
N GLY A 50 5.21 -16.54 20.73
CA GLY A 50 4.30 -17.26 21.63
C GLY A 50 2.90 -17.55 21.07
N GLY A 51 2.68 -17.44 19.75
CA GLY A 51 1.37 -17.63 19.12
C GLY A 51 0.69 -16.36 18.61
N ASP A 52 1.25 -15.19 18.91
CA ASP A 52 0.64 -13.90 18.61
C ASP A 52 1.60 -12.95 17.87
N TRP A 53 1.02 -11.99 17.15
CA TRP A 53 1.75 -10.96 16.42
C TRP A 53 1.87 -9.69 17.25
N HIS A 54 3.10 -9.24 17.48
CA HIS A 54 3.41 -8.03 18.25
C HIS A 54 4.15 -7.01 17.39
N ARG A 55 3.87 -5.71 17.56
CA ARG A 55 4.62 -4.66 16.86
C ARG A 55 6.09 -4.69 17.26
N THR A 56 6.96 -4.56 16.26
CA THR A 56 8.39 -4.34 16.45
C THR A 56 8.86 -3.19 15.56
N PRO A 57 9.86 -2.38 15.98
CA PRO A 57 10.40 -1.34 15.13
C PRO A 57 10.99 -1.90 13.83
N VAL A 58 10.76 -1.19 12.74
CA VAL A 58 11.38 -1.43 11.42
C VAL A 58 11.81 -0.10 10.84
N VAL A 59 12.99 -0.07 10.25
CA VAL A 59 13.45 1.02 9.39
C VAL A 59 13.33 0.54 7.95
N VAL A 60 12.71 1.35 7.09
CA VAL A 60 12.66 1.10 5.65
C VAL A 60 13.30 2.29 4.95
N GLU A 61 14.39 2.03 4.24
CA GLU A 61 15.16 3.02 3.51
C GLU A 61 14.48 3.39 2.17
N PRO A 62 14.86 4.52 1.53
CA PRO A 62 14.27 4.93 0.26
C PRO A 62 14.42 3.90 -0.89
N ASP A 63 15.43 3.04 -0.84
CA ASP A 63 15.63 1.93 -1.79
C ASP A 63 14.74 0.70 -1.50
N ARG A 64 13.89 0.80 -0.48
CA ARG A 64 12.97 -0.23 0.04
C ARG A 64 13.66 -1.35 0.81
N THR A 65 14.93 -1.19 1.16
CA THR A 65 15.60 -2.08 2.11
C THR A 65 15.01 -1.89 3.50
N PHE A 66 14.60 -2.97 4.14
CA PHE A 66 14.09 -2.95 5.50
C PHE A 66 15.08 -3.57 6.48
N THR A 67 15.08 -3.06 7.71
CA THR A 67 15.78 -3.64 8.86
C THR A 67 14.83 -3.69 10.05
N ILE A 68 14.57 -4.90 10.56
CA ILE A 68 13.66 -5.18 11.67
C ILE A 68 14.46 -5.27 12.97
N THR A 69 13.96 -4.66 14.04
CA THR A 69 14.52 -4.88 15.38
C THR A 69 14.13 -6.28 15.87
N PRO A 70 15.10 -7.14 16.21
CA PRO A 70 14.80 -8.50 16.65
C PRO A 70 14.04 -8.52 17.97
N VAL A 71 13.08 -9.42 18.09
CA VAL A 71 12.33 -9.67 19.33
C VAL A 71 12.70 -11.06 19.87
N PRO A 72 13.15 -11.18 21.13
CA PRO A 72 13.46 -12.48 21.73
C PRO A 72 12.30 -13.47 21.65
N GLY A 73 12.58 -14.69 21.20
CA GLY A 73 11.56 -15.74 21.05
C GLY A 73 10.66 -15.58 19.81
N ALA A 74 10.92 -14.61 18.94
CA ALA A 74 10.21 -14.51 17.67
C ALA A 74 10.59 -15.65 16.72
N LEU A 75 9.58 -16.28 16.13
CA LEU A 75 9.76 -17.37 15.17
C LEU A 75 9.78 -16.89 13.72
N GLN A 76 9.13 -15.75 13.46
CA GLN A 76 9.04 -15.10 12.16
C GLN A 76 8.63 -13.64 12.34
N TYR A 77 8.79 -12.87 11.27
CA TYR A 77 8.41 -11.48 11.17
C TYR A 77 7.52 -11.26 9.96
N GLN A 78 6.77 -10.17 9.99
CA GLN A 78 6.00 -9.68 8.88
C GLN A 78 6.26 -8.20 8.72
N VAL A 79 6.71 -7.77 7.54
CA VAL A 79 6.78 -6.34 7.18
C VAL A 79 5.57 -6.02 6.31
N CYS A 80 4.82 -4.99 6.69
CA CYS A 80 3.58 -4.59 6.06
C CYS A 80 3.68 -3.14 5.58
N TRP A 81 2.99 -2.84 4.49
CA TRP A 81 2.94 -1.50 3.92
C TRP A 81 1.65 -1.30 3.12
N LEU A 82 1.24 -0.05 2.98
CA LEU A 82 0.26 0.34 1.98
C LEU A 82 0.99 0.57 0.65
N PRO A 83 0.65 -0.14 -0.45
CA PRO A 83 1.38 0.00 -1.69
C PRO A 83 0.96 1.24 -2.48
N VAL A 84 1.92 1.73 -3.25
CA VAL A 84 1.74 2.71 -4.33
C VAL A 84 2.10 2.05 -5.64
N PHE A 85 1.28 2.29 -6.65
CA PHE A 85 1.52 1.88 -8.02
C PHE A 85 1.58 3.11 -8.92
N THR A 86 2.48 3.10 -9.90
CA THR A 86 2.41 4.02 -11.03
C THR A 86 1.66 3.31 -12.13
N VAL A 87 0.55 3.90 -12.59
CA VAL A 87 -0.40 3.23 -13.48
C VAL A 87 -0.78 4.11 -14.67
N PHE A 88 -1.18 3.48 -15.76
CA PHE A 88 -2.06 4.09 -16.74
C PHE A 88 -3.51 3.64 -16.50
N CYS A 89 -4.44 4.57 -16.69
CA CYS A 89 -5.87 4.28 -16.68
C CYS A 89 -6.62 5.28 -17.55
N GLU A 90 -7.79 4.88 -18.06
CA GLU A 90 -8.71 5.80 -18.74
C GLU A 90 -9.59 6.53 -17.71
N PRO A 91 -10.11 7.73 -18.04
CA PRO A 91 -11.11 8.39 -17.22
C PRO A 91 -12.30 7.45 -16.93
N PRO A 92 -12.65 7.21 -15.66
CA PRO A 92 -13.69 6.25 -15.34
C PRO A 92 -15.07 6.75 -15.77
N PRO A 93 -15.96 5.87 -16.25
CA PRO A 93 -17.36 6.23 -16.43
C PRO A 93 -17.99 6.51 -15.07
N GLU A 94 -18.64 7.67 -14.94
CA GLU A 94 -19.36 8.08 -13.74
C GLU A 94 -20.87 7.89 -13.94
N ALA A 95 -21.54 7.24 -12.97
CA ALA A 95 -22.98 7.08 -12.94
C ALA A 95 -23.57 7.68 -11.65
N GLN A 96 -24.77 8.25 -11.75
CA GLN A 96 -25.54 8.71 -10.61
C GLN A 96 -26.96 8.16 -10.69
N ASP A 97 -27.38 7.43 -9.65
CA ASP A 97 -28.77 7.09 -9.42
C ASP A 97 -29.44 8.21 -8.62
N SER A 98 -30.23 9.02 -9.32
CA SER A 98 -30.96 10.16 -8.74
C SER A 98 -32.09 9.75 -7.80
N SER A 99 -32.55 8.49 -7.84
CA SER A 99 -33.61 7.98 -6.97
C SER A 99 -33.12 7.60 -5.57
N THR A 100 -31.86 7.21 -5.46
CA THR A 100 -31.20 6.82 -4.20
C THR A 100 -30.14 7.81 -3.74
N GLY A 101 -29.75 8.76 -4.60
CA GLY A 101 -28.64 9.69 -4.35
C GLY A 101 -27.27 8.99 -4.37
N MET A 102 -27.18 7.80 -4.98
CA MET A 102 -25.95 7.02 -5.05
C MET A 102 -25.12 7.42 -6.27
N HIS A 103 -23.82 7.59 -6.05
CA HIS A 103 -22.82 7.77 -7.11
C HIS A 103 -21.99 6.51 -7.21
N ASP A 104 -21.78 6.01 -8.42
CA ASP A 104 -20.99 4.82 -8.70
C ASP A 104 -20.01 5.09 -9.84
N TRP A 105 -18.82 4.50 -9.72
CA TRP A 105 -17.77 4.57 -10.72
C TRP A 105 -16.88 3.34 -10.56
N THR A 106 -16.27 2.91 -11.66
CA THR A 106 -15.28 1.83 -11.67
C THR A 106 -14.12 2.26 -12.56
N ILE A 107 -12.90 1.94 -12.13
CA ILE A 107 -11.68 2.22 -12.88
C ILE A 107 -10.88 0.93 -13.06
N THR A 108 -10.33 0.76 -14.26
CA THR A 108 -9.32 -0.26 -14.55
C THR A 108 -7.99 0.46 -14.70
N ALA A 109 -6.98 0.02 -13.95
CA ALA A 109 -5.64 0.60 -13.98
C ALA A 109 -4.60 -0.50 -14.19
N GLU A 110 -3.61 -0.22 -15.05
CA GLU A 110 -2.51 -1.12 -15.38
C GLU A 110 -1.20 -0.53 -14.86
N GLU A 111 -0.44 -1.33 -14.12
CA GLU A 111 0.89 -0.95 -13.59
C GLU A 111 1.93 -0.88 -14.73
N ILE A 112 2.82 0.11 -14.66
CA ILE A 112 3.89 0.37 -15.64
C ILE A 112 5.22 -0.22 -15.16
#